data_AF-A0A7G6E421-F1
#
_entry.id   AF-A0A7G6E421-F1
#
_cell.length_a   1.000
_cell.length_b   1.000
_cell.length_c   1.000
_cell.angle_alpha   90.00
_cell.angle_beta   90.00
_cell.angle_gamma   90.00
#
_symmetry.space_group_name_H-M   'P 1'
#
loop_
_entity.id
_entity.type
_entity.pdbx_description
1 polymer ?
#
loop_
_entity_poly.entity_id
_entity_poly.type
_entity_poly.pdbx_seq_one_letter_code
_entity_poly.pdbx_strand_id
1 'polypeptide(L)'
;MLPIITKYDKFIKDEIIIFKGYNASENKTPGEMPDMLNLCSDEYPCLSPRPSRELVATLTNPKALFAINDKLVYVDGTDFKYDGVTKGTVTASKKCMVDFQGVVLIFPDKKYYNPSTNTFGNIGNGLAYPAEGSCPDMNFVTTLNNRVWGCKDNHIYASALGDFQNWTSLGTATTDSFAVDVASEGRFTGIFAYDNHVEFFKADVLHELYGDKPANFQVQEVLKQGSLSHDAVQEVQGALYTLWRNGVNLYVGGQPLLISRELNKDYVSGVAGTDGRKYYLSLHDGSEYYLFVFDPVLKMWHLEDNLNVIQFARMGGSLYALCADGKLYKFNSGNEKVHWKAYSQVFHEYYSGKKIYSELAFRVDLESGSSLAVYVKINNGDFQLVKSYTAQGLSSFTVPLRIQQADHFQIMLEGVGRGKVYQISRKFYLESD
;
A
#
# COMPACT_ATOMS: atom_id res chain seq x y z
N MET A 1 71.20 21.01 -9.25
CA MET A 1 69.86 20.78 -9.81
C MET A 1 69.05 20.12 -8.70
N LEU A 2 68.15 20.85 -8.05
CA LEU A 2 67.27 20.28 -7.02
C LEU A 2 66.26 19.35 -7.71
N PRO A 3 65.91 18.18 -7.13
CA PRO A 3 64.87 17.34 -7.70
C PRO A 3 63.54 18.09 -7.61
N ILE A 4 62.84 18.16 -8.73
CA ILE A 4 61.45 18.60 -8.78
C ILE A 4 60.63 17.50 -8.09
N ILE A 5 60.08 17.80 -6.92
CA ILE A 5 59.04 16.96 -6.31
C ILE A 5 57.82 17.10 -7.20
N THR A 6 57.54 16.08 -8.01
CA THR A 6 56.30 15.95 -8.75
C THR A 6 55.17 15.92 -7.74
N LYS A 7 54.29 16.94 -7.77
CA LYS A 7 53.06 16.95 -6.98
C LYS A 7 52.25 15.72 -7.41
N TYR A 8 52.06 14.76 -6.51
CA TYR A 8 51.15 13.65 -6.77
C TYR A 8 49.74 14.22 -6.97
N ASP A 9 49.12 13.91 -8.11
CA ASP A 9 47.75 14.29 -8.38
C ASP A 9 46.84 13.63 -7.34
N LYS A 10 46.15 14.45 -6.54
CA LYS A 10 45.11 13.95 -5.64
C LYS A 10 43.97 13.41 -6.50
N PHE A 11 43.77 12.09 -6.49
CA PHE A 11 42.64 11.48 -7.16
C PHE A 11 41.34 11.91 -6.47
N ILE A 12 40.58 12.77 -7.15
CA ILE A 12 39.22 13.15 -6.74
C ILE A 12 38.27 12.12 -7.34
N LYS A 13 37.54 11.41 -6.49
CA LYS A 13 36.42 10.58 -6.94
C LYS A 13 35.11 11.29 -6.60
N ASP A 14 34.20 11.32 -7.57
CA ASP A 14 32.82 11.78 -7.41
C ASP A 14 31.88 10.58 -7.52
N GLU A 15 30.99 10.43 -6.54
CA GLU A 15 29.99 9.37 -6.52
C GLU A 15 28.61 9.98 -6.41
N ILE A 16 27.75 9.63 -7.38
CA ILE A 16 26.37 10.09 -7.48
C ILE A 16 25.46 9.06 -6.82
N ILE A 17 24.65 9.52 -5.87
CA ILE A 17 23.61 8.70 -5.25
C ILE A 17 22.31 8.93 -6.02
N ILE A 18 21.73 7.85 -6.55
CA ILE A 18 20.44 7.83 -7.24
C ILE A 18 19.40 7.27 -6.27
N PHE A 19 18.21 7.86 -6.19
CA PHE A 19 17.14 7.34 -5.34
C PHE A 19 16.63 5.99 -5.86
N LYS A 20 16.57 4.97 -5.00
CA LYS A 20 16.04 3.63 -5.33
C LYS A 20 14.95 3.12 -4.38
N GLY A 21 14.39 4.00 -3.55
CA GLY A 21 13.33 3.64 -2.59
C GLY A 21 13.86 3.03 -1.29
N TYR A 22 12.91 2.51 -0.51
CA TYR A 22 13.09 1.91 0.81
C TYR A 22 13.64 0.49 0.70
N ASN A 23 14.66 0.20 1.50
CA ASN A 23 15.10 -1.16 1.78
C ASN A 23 15.72 -1.18 3.18
N ALA A 24 15.04 -1.80 4.15
CA ALA A 24 15.54 -1.97 5.51
C ALA A 24 16.38 -3.25 5.70
N SER A 25 16.35 -4.19 4.75
CA SER A 25 17.11 -5.46 4.81
C SER A 25 18.62 -5.23 4.78
N GLU A 26 19.44 -6.16 5.26
CA GLU A 26 20.91 -5.98 5.23
C GLU A 26 21.50 -5.89 3.80
N ASN A 27 20.82 -6.43 2.78
CA ASN A 27 21.28 -6.50 1.40
C ASN A 27 20.93 -5.24 0.59
N LYS A 28 21.39 -4.08 1.04
CA LYS A 28 21.11 -2.78 0.38
C LYS A 28 22.09 -2.50 -0.75
N THR A 29 21.61 -1.93 -1.85
CA THR A 29 22.47 -1.41 -2.93
C THR A 29 22.62 0.12 -2.85
N PRO A 30 23.68 0.70 -3.43
CA PRO A 30 23.82 2.15 -3.53
C PRO A 30 22.58 2.82 -4.11
N GLY A 31 22.01 3.72 -3.31
CA GLY A 31 20.78 4.47 -3.63
C GLY A 31 19.53 4.03 -2.88
N GLU A 32 19.54 2.84 -2.30
CA GLU A 32 18.45 2.34 -1.44
C GLU A 32 18.58 2.93 -0.03
N MET A 33 17.44 3.25 0.57
CA MET A 33 17.37 3.95 1.84
C MET A 33 17.01 2.98 2.95
N PRO A 34 17.85 2.84 4.01
CA PRO A 34 17.51 2.03 5.19
C PRO A 34 16.26 2.53 5.91
N ASP A 35 15.96 3.82 5.78
CA ASP A 35 14.78 4.46 6.33
C ASP A 35 14.40 5.68 5.49
N MET A 36 13.13 6.05 5.50
CA MET A 36 12.59 7.24 4.82
C MET A 36 11.20 7.60 5.35
N LEU A 37 10.78 8.84 5.10
CA LEU A 37 9.45 9.32 5.47
C LEU A 37 8.88 10.18 4.34
N ASN A 38 7.65 9.91 3.94
CA ASN A 38 6.83 10.70 3.02
C ASN A 38 7.51 11.04 1.68
N LEU A 39 8.30 10.10 1.15
CA LEU A 39 8.95 10.19 -0.15
C LEU A 39 8.25 9.28 -1.16
N CYS A 40 8.37 9.58 -2.45
CA CYS A 40 7.77 8.77 -3.51
C CYS A 40 8.58 8.78 -4.81
N SER A 41 8.20 7.90 -5.73
CA SER A 41 8.82 7.72 -7.04
C SER A 41 8.22 8.57 -8.18
N ASP A 42 7.31 9.50 -7.91
CA ASP A 42 6.61 10.22 -9.01
C ASP A 42 7.55 11.05 -9.88
N GLU A 43 8.66 11.52 -9.30
CA GLU A 43 9.67 12.32 -9.97
C GLU A 43 10.99 11.56 -10.16
N TYR A 44 10.93 10.21 -10.16
CA TYR A 44 12.10 9.35 -10.36
C TYR A 44 12.88 9.78 -11.63
N PRO A 45 14.22 9.91 -11.58
CA PRO A 45 15.14 9.42 -10.54
C PRO A 45 15.37 10.37 -9.35
N CYS A 46 14.63 11.47 -9.25
CA CYS A 46 14.78 12.43 -8.16
C CYS A 46 14.18 11.89 -6.86
N LEU A 47 14.81 12.26 -5.74
CA LEU A 47 14.18 12.15 -4.44
C LEU A 47 13.17 13.30 -4.29
N SER A 48 11.91 12.96 -4.04
CA SER A 48 10.82 13.94 -3.91
C SER A 48 9.78 13.50 -2.89
N PRO A 49 9.16 14.43 -2.16
CA PRO A 49 8.07 14.09 -1.25
C PRO A 49 6.86 13.57 -2.01
N ARG A 50 6.06 12.73 -1.35
CA ARG A 50 4.74 12.36 -1.85
C ARG A 50 3.86 13.60 -2.04
N PRO A 51 2.86 13.57 -2.94
CA PRO A 51 1.87 14.62 -3.01
C PRO A 51 1.04 14.71 -1.70
N SER A 52 0.42 15.86 -1.51
CA SER A 52 -0.40 16.20 -0.35
C SER A 52 -1.74 15.46 -0.33
N ARG A 53 -2.23 15.11 0.86
CA ARG A 53 -3.55 14.51 1.09
C ARG A 53 -4.56 15.56 1.55
N GLU A 54 -5.78 15.48 1.04
CA GLU A 54 -6.92 16.33 1.43
C GLU A 54 -7.74 15.62 2.51
N LEU A 55 -8.05 16.30 3.61
CA LEU A 55 -9.02 15.82 4.59
C LEU A 55 -10.43 16.09 4.07
N VAL A 56 -11.13 15.05 3.64
CA VAL A 56 -12.47 15.15 3.03
C VAL A 56 -13.56 15.19 4.10
N ALA A 57 -13.42 14.36 5.13
CA ALA A 57 -14.39 14.26 6.23
C ALA A 57 -13.74 13.71 7.50
N THR A 58 -14.44 13.85 8.63
CA THR A 58 -14.10 13.19 9.89
C THR A 58 -15.33 12.48 10.43
N LEU A 59 -15.27 11.16 10.49
CA LEU A 59 -16.30 10.27 11.02
C LEU A 59 -16.10 10.08 12.51
N THR A 60 -17.18 9.74 13.23
CA THR A 60 -17.12 9.54 14.69
C THR A 60 -16.73 8.12 15.05
N ASN A 61 -17.22 7.13 14.30
CA ASN A 61 -17.07 5.71 14.55
C ASN A 61 -16.93 4.95 13.21
N PRO A 62 -15.82 5.13 12.48
CA PRO A 62 -15.66 4.62 11.12
C PRO A 62 -15.74 3.08 11.09
N LYS A 63 -16.54 2.52 10.17
CA LYS A 63 -16.71 1.06 10.02
C LYS A 63 -16.39 0.49 8.65
N ALA A 64 -16.55 1.27 7.59
CA ALA A 64 -16.25 0.83 6.23
C ALA A 64 -16.21 2.01 5.26
N LEU A 65 -15.49 1.82 4.15
CA LEU A 65 -15.42 2.74 3.02
C LEU A 65 -15.57 1.94 1.72
N PHE A 66 -16.34 2.48 0.78
CA PHE A 66 -16.54 1.95 -0.57
C PHE A 66 -16.81 3.10 -1.54
N ALA A 67 -16.80 2.82 -2.83
CA ALA A 67 -17.15 3.81 -3.84
C ALA A 67 -17.89 3.13 -5.00
N ILE A 68 -18.89 3.83 -5.53
CA ILE A 68 -19.69 3.38 -6.67
C ILE A 68 -20.28 4.61 -7.37
N ASN A 69 -20.42 4.58 -8.69
CA ASN A 69 -21.02 5.67 -9.48
C ASN A 69 -20.42 7.06 -9.16
N ASP A 70 -19.10 7.13 -9.00
CA ASP A 70 -18.36 8.35 -8.59
C ASP A 70 -18.85 9.00 -7.28
N LYS A 71 -19.46 8.21 -6.39
CA LYS A 71 -19.87 8.62 -5.05
C LYS A 71 -19.22 7.76 -3.98
N LEU A 72 -18.86 8.41 -2.86
CA LEU A 72 -18.34 7.72 -1.69
C LEU A 72 -19.49 7.10 -0.90
N VAL A 73 -19.24 5.89 -0.41
CA VAL A 73 -20.12 5.14 0.47
C VAL A 73 -19.35 4.83 1.72
N TYR A 74 -19.88 5.14 2.88
CA TYR A 74 -19.20 4.85 4.14
C TYR A 74 -20.19 4.59 5.27
N VAL A 75 -19.70 3.89 6.29
CA VAL A 75 -20.47 3.61 7.50
C VAL A 75 -19.83 4.32 8.68
N ASP A 76 -20.61 5.15 9.36
CA ASP A 76 -20.24 5.85 10.59
C ASP A 76 -21.13 5.38 11.73
N GLY A 77 -20.58 4.52 12.59
CA GLY A 77 -21.34 3.80 13.61
C GLY A 77 -22.36 2.87 12.98
N THR A 78 -23.63 3.24 13.08
CA THR A 78 -24.75 2.51 12.47
C THR A 78 -25.26 3.16 11.19
N ASP A 79 -24.80 4.35 10.85
CA ASP A 79 -25.33 5.11 9.72
C ASP A 79 -24.64 4.68 8.43
N PHE A 80 -25.41 4.09 7.52
CA PHE A 80 -24.99 3.88 6.14
C PHE A 80 -25.18 5.17 5.35
N LYS A 81 -24.09 5.72 4.81
CA LYS A 81 -24.09 7.00 4.09
C LYS A 81 -23.68 6.81 2.63
N TYR A 82 -24.42 7.47 1.75
CA TYR A 82 -24.12 7.59 0.33
C TYR A 82 -23.96 9.09 0.02
N ASP A 83 -22.77 9.48 -0.44
CA ASP A 83 -22.41 10.87 -0.73
C ASP A 83 -22.69 11.83 0.45
N GLY A 84 -22.35 11.37 1.66
CA GLY A 84 -22.56 12.13 2.92
C GLY A 84 -23.97 12.12 3.50
N VAL A 85 -24.95 11.60 2.76
CA VAL A 85 -26.35 11.53 3.22
C VAL A 85 -26.64 10.15 3.80
N THR A 86 -27.22 10.09 5.00
CA THR A 86 -27.68 8.83 5.60
C THR A 86 -28.83 8.24 4.78
N LYS A 87 -28.66 6.99 4.33
CA LYS A 87 -29.65 6.26 3.51
C LYS A 87 -30.24 5.05 4.21
N GLY A 88 -29.63 4.60 5.31
CA GLY A 88 -30.13 3.47 6.08
C GLY A 88 -29.30 3.23 7.32
N THR A 89 -29.68 2.16 8.02
CA THR A 89 -29.04 1.76 9.28
C THR A 89 -28.51 0.34 9.15
N VAL A 90 -27.30 0.15 9.64
CA VAL A 90 -26.59 -1.13 9.76
C VAL A 90 -26.07 -1.30 11.17
N THR A 91 -25.67 -2.51 11.53
CA THR A 91 -24.97 -2.80 12.78
C THR A 91 -23.61 -2.11 12.81
N ALA A 92 -23.12 -1.72 14.00
CA ALA A 92 -21.84 -1.05 14.16
C ALA A 92 -20.65 -2.04 14.13
N SER A 93 -20.52 -2.78 13.04
CA SER A 93 -19.45 -3.76 12.79
C SER A 93 -18.79 -3.47 11.44
N LYS A 94 -17.62 -4.08 11.21
CA LYS A 94 -16.92 -4.02 9.92
C LYS A 94 -17.85 -4.49 8.79
N LYS A 95 -17.78 -3.85 7.63
CA LYS A 95 -18.54 -4.24 6.44
C LYS A 95 -17.65 -4.71 5.32
N CYS A 96 -18.16 -5.66 4.55
CA CYS A 96 -17.71 -5.95 3.20
C CYS A 96 -18.83 -5.47 2.26
N MET A 97 -18.49 -4.54 1.36
CA MET A 97 -19.44 -3.96 0.40
C MET A 97 -18.98 -4.24 -1.02
N VAL A 98 -19.95 -4.54 -1.88
CA VAL A 98 -19.70 -4.79 -3.31
C VAL A 98 -20.73 -4.05 -4.16
N ASP A 99 -20.33 -3.73 -5.38
CA ASP A 99 -21.22 -3.25 -6.42
C ASP A 99 -21.82 -4.45 -7.16
N PHE A 100 -23.14 -4.53 -7.20
CA PHE A 100 -23.86 -5.43 -8.10
C PHE A 100 -24.79 -4.61 -8.99
N GLN A 101 -24.36 -4.35 -10.23
CA GLN A 101 -25.14 -3.62 -11.24
C GLN A 101 -25.64 -2.24 -10.76
N GLY A 102 -24.80 -1.48 -10.08
CA GLY A 102 -25.15 -0.16 -9.55
C GLY A 102 -25.78 -0.19 -8.16
N VAL A 103 -26.00 -1.38 -7.57
CA VAL A 103 -26.57 -1.56 -6.23
C VAL A 103 -25.45 -1.90 -5.24
N VAL A 104 -25.37 -1.18 -4.12
CA VAL A 104 -24.44 -1.49 -3.05
C VAL A 104 -25.02 -2.62 -2.21
N LEU A 105 -24.34 -3.76 -2.16
CA LEU A 105 -24.67 -4.84 -1.24
C LEU A 105 -23.78 -4.75 0.00
N ILE A 106 -24.35 -4.99 1.18
CA ILE A 106 -23.73 -4.69 2.46
C ILE A 106 -23.80 -5.93 3.35
N PHE A 107 -22.65 -6.53 3.62
CA PHE A 107 -22.48 -7.69 4.48
C PHE A 107 -21.67 -7.34 5.73
N PRO A 108 -21.91 -7.99 6.89
CA PRO A 108 -22.76 -9.18 7.09
C PRO A 108 -24.26 -8.86 7.30
N ASP A 109 -24.66 -7.60 7.27
CA ASP A 109 -26.03 -7.16 7.60
C ASP A 109 -27.12 -7.61 6.62
N LYS A 110 -26.72 -8.13 5.45
CA LYS A 110 -27.62 -8.52 4.35
C LYS A 110 -28.54 -7.37 3.98
N LYS A 111 -27.96 -6.18 3.79
CA LYS A 111 -28.66 -4.99 3.33
C LYS A 111 -28.23 -4.64 1.92
N TYR A 112 -29.08 -3.93 1.20
CA TYR A 112 -28.69 -3.28 -0.04
C TYR A 112 -29.13 -1.83 -0.06
N TYR A 113 -28.43 -1.02 -0.86
CA TYR A 113 -28.85 0.31 -1.25
C TYR A 113 -28.81 0.44 -2.76
N ASN A 114 -29.95 0.79 -3.37
CA ASN A 114 -30.05 1.10 -4.79
C ASN A 114 -30.10 2.62 -4.97
N PRO A 115 -29.01 3.26 -5.48
CA PRO A 115 -28.96 4.69 -5.72
C PRO A 115 -29.99 5.20 -6.74
N SER A 116 -30.31 4.39 -7.77
CA SER A 116 -31.23 4.78 -8.85
C SER A 116 -32.67 4.92 -8.37
N THR A 117 -33.07 4.15 -7.36
CA THR A 117 -34.42 4.23 -6.75
C THR A 117 -34.40 4.84 -5.36
N ASN A 118 -33.23 5.20 -4.83
CA ASN A 118 -33.01 5.64 -3.46
C ASN A 118 -33.64 4.68 -2.42
N THR A 119 -33.53 3.37 -2.67
CA THR A 119 -34.14 2.33 -1.82
C THR A 119 -33.08 1.64 -0.97
N PHE A 120 -33.30 1.57 0.34
CA PHE A 120 -32.50 0.77 1.27
C PHE A 120 -33.34 -0.42 1.76
N GLY A 121 -32.85 -1.64 1.61
CA GLY A 121 -33.64 -2.85 1.85
C GLY A 121 -32.84 -4.04 2.35
N ASN A 122 -33.51 -5.19 2.48
CA ASN A 122 -32.89 -6.46 2.86
C ASN A 122 -32.51 -7.29 1.64
N ILE A 123 -31.44 -8.06 1.76
CA ILE A 123 -31.08 -9.16 0.86
C ILE A 123 -31.69 -10.43 1.44
N GLY A 124 -32.62 -11.02 0.70
CA GLY A 124 -33.48 -12.09 1.18
C GLY A 124 -34.55 -11.63 2.17
N ASN A 125 -35.58 -12.44 2.32
CA ASN A 125 -36.71 -12.28 3.24
C ASN A 125 -37.02 -13.57 4.04
N GLY A 126 -36.33 -14.67 3.77
CA GLY A 126 -36.51 -15.95 4.45
C GLY A 126 -35.88 -15.97 5.86
N LEU A 127 -36.29 -16.97 6.66
CA LEU A 127 -35.89 -17.09 8.08
C LEU A 127 -34.38 -17.34 8.26
N ALA A 128 -33.94 -18.57 7.99
CA ALA A 128 -32.57 -19.02 8.15
C ALA A 128 -32.16 -19.85 6.93
N TYR A 129 -30.95 -19.61 6.42
CA TYR A 129 -30.42 -20.36 5.29
C TYR A 129 -30.32 -21.87 5.62
N PRO A 130 -30.78 -22.78 4.73
CA PRO A 130 -31.14 -22.58 3.32
C PRO A 130 -32.66 -22.46 3.02
N ALA A 131 -33.50 -22.02 3.96
CA ALA A 131 -34.94 -21.87 3.70
C ALA A 131 -35.21 -20.90 2.53
N GLU A 132 -36.24 -21.16 1.73
CA GLU A 132 -36.58 -20.35 0.54
C GLU A 132 -36.59 -18.84 0.84
N GLY A 133 -35.95 -18.06 -0.04
CA GLY A 133 -35.86 -16.61 0.06
C GLY A 133 -34.88 -16.10 1.13
N SER A 134 -34.20 -16.97 1.87
CA SER A 134 -33.15 -16.57 2.80
C SER A 134 -31.82 -16.29 2.09
N CYS A 135 -30.97 -15.47 2.70
CA CYS A 135 -29.61 -15.20 2.25
C CYS A 135 -28.61 -15.79 3.28
N PRO A 136 -27.54 -16.48 2.85
CA PRO A 136 -26.55 -17.06 3.76
C PRO A 136 -25.79 -15.98 4.53
N ASP A 137 -25.32 -16.32 5.73
CA ASP A 137 -24.39 -15.47 6.46
C ASP A 137 -23.02 -15.50 5.80
N MET A 138 -22.49 -14.33 5.43
CA MET A 138 -21.19 -14.19 4.79
C MET A 138 -20.39 -13.06 5.43
N ASN A 139 -19.08 -13.27 5.59
CA ASN A 139 -18.17 -12.25 6.10
C ASN A 139 -17.51 -11.47 4.96
N PHE A 140 -17.25 -12.15 3.84
CA PHE A 140 -16.55 -11.59 2.68
C PHE A 140 -17.36 -11.89 1.43
N VAL A 141 -17.44 -10.89 0.55
CA VAL A 141 -18.16 -10.97 -0.72
C VAL A 141 -17.37 -10.33 -1.84
N THR A 142 -17.57 -10.81 -3.06
CA THR A 142 -17.13 -10.18 -4.31
C THR A 142 -18.20 -10.41 -5.38
N THR A 143 -18.05 -9.79 -6.55
CA THR A 143 -18.91 -10.01 -7.70
C THR A 143 -18.11 -10.44 -8.91
N LEU A 144 -18.58 -11.44 -9.63
CA LEU A 144 -18.01 -11.88 -10.89
C LEU A 144 -19.09 -12.56 -11.73
N ASN A 145 -19.06 -12.36 -13.05
CA ASN A 145 -19.96 -13.00 -14.01
C ASN A 145 -21.45 -12.87 -13.64
N ASN A 146 -21.84 -11.66 -13.22
CA ASN A 146 -23.21 -11.33 -12.83
C ASN A 146 -23.75 -12.17 -11.66
N ARG A 147 -22.87 -12.60 -10.76
CA ARG A 147 -23.21 -13.26 -9.49
C ARG A 147 -22.51 -12.56 -8.35
N VAL A 148 -23.15 -12.58 -7.19
CA VAL A 148 -22.51 -12.27 -5.92
C VAL A 148 -21.94 -13.56 -5.38
N TRP A 149 -20.66 -13.55 -5.06
CA TRP A 149 -19.96 -14.65 -4.42
C TRP A 149 -19.65 -14.25 -2.99
N GLY A 150 -19.69 -15.20 -2.07
CA GLY A 150 -19.25 -14.95 -0.71
C GLY A 150 -18.88 -16.20 0.04
N CYS A 151 -18.24 -16.00 1.18
CA CYS A 151 -17.75 -17.09 2.00
C CYS A 151 -17.82 -16.77 3.49
N LYS A 152 -17.91 -17.85 4.28
CA LYS A 152 -17.83 -17.83 5.74
C LYS A 152 -17.42 -19.20 6.24
N ASP A 153 -16.53 -19.23 7.23
CA ASP A 153 -15.97 -20.46 7.79
C ASP A 153 -15.38 -21.35 6.68
N ASN A 154 -16.02 -22.47 6.35
CA ASN A 154 -15.63 -23.38 5.25
C ASN A 154 -16.60 -23.38 4.06
N HIS A 155 -17.61 -22.51 4.07
CA HIS A 155 -18.66 -22.50 3.07
C HIS A 155 -18.42 -21.40 2.04
N ILE A 156 -18.68 -21.73 0.77
CA ILE A 156 -18.73 -20.81 -0.36
C ILE A 156 -20.18 -20.77 -0.86
N TYR A 157 -20.65 -19.58 -1.20
CA TYR A 157 -21.98 -19.34 -1.73
C TYR A 157 -21.92 -18.47 -2.99
N ALA A 158 -22.89 -18.65 -3.88
CA ALA A 158 -23.18 -17.74 -4.98
C ALA A 158 -24.68 -17.47 -5.08
N SER A 159 -25.03 -16.21 -5.31
CA SER A 159 -26.39 -15.82 -5.68
C SER A 159 -26.77 -16.47 -7.01
N ALA A 160 -28.07 -16.56 -7.31
CA ALA A 160 -28.56 -16.86 -8.65
C ALA A 160 -28.01 -15.84 -9.66
N LEU A 161 -27.95 -16.23 -10.93
CA LEU A 161 -27.40 -15.39 -11.99
C LEU A 161 -28.27 -14.14 -12.18
N GLY A 162 -27.67 -12.96 -12.02
CA GLY A 162 -28.35 -11.68 -12.18
C GLY A 162 -29.30 -11.31 -11.04
N ASP A 163 -29.43 -12.14 -10.01
CA ASP A 163 -30.38 -11.96 -8.92
C ASP A 163 -29.69 -12.12 -7.57
N PHE A 164 -29.29 -10.97 -6.99
CA PHE A 164 -28.68 -10.92 -5.66
C PHE A 164 -29.66 -11.25 -4.52
N GLN A 165 -30.98 -11.35 -4.78
CA GLN A 165 -31.99 -11.70 -3.77
C GLN A 165 -32.17 -13.22 -3.62
N ASN A 166 -31.81 -14.00 -4.64
CA ASN A 166 -32.03 -15.45 -4.65
C ASN A 166 -30.73 -16.22 -4.38
N TRP A 167 -30.69 -16.94 -3.27
CA TRP A 167 -29.57 -17.79 -2.84
C TRP A 167 -29.94 -19.26 -2.66
N THR A 168 -31.22 -19.59 -2.86
CA THR A 168 -31.80 -20.87 -2.43
C THR A 168 -32.33 -21.72 -3.57
N SER A 169 -32.34 -21.19 -4.81
CA SER A 169 -32.57 -21.98 -6.02
C SER A 169 -31.35 -22.84 -6.33
N LEU A 170 -31.13 -23.88 -5.54
CA LEU A 170 -30.01 -24.81 -5.69
C LEU A 170 -30.37 -25.88 -6.72
N GLY A 171 -29.57 -25.97 -7.78
CA GLY A 171 -29.79 -26.92 -8.87
C GLY A 171 -28.60 -26.96 -9.82
N THR A 172 -28.85 -27.37 -11.06
CA THR A 172 -27.81 -27.54 -12.09
C THR A 172 -27.98 -26.59 -13.28
N ALA A 173 -29.01 -25.75 -13.28
CA ALA A 173 -29.24 -24.80 -14.35
C ALA A 173 -28.24 -23.63 -14.29
N THR A 174 -27.99 -23.00 -15.44
CA THR A 174 -27.05 -21.87 -15.57
C THR A 174 -27.43 -20.68 -14.69
N THR A 175 -28.70 -20.54 -14.30
CA THR A 175 -29.21 -19.45 -13.48
C THR A 175 -29.24 -19.76 -11.98
N ASP A 176 -29.12 -21.03 -11.59
CA ASP A 176 -29.31 -21.48 -10.21
C ASP A 176 -28.24 -20.90 -9.28
N SER A 177 -28.55 -20.78 -7.99
CA SER A 177 -27.61 -20.45 -6.92
C SER A 177 -26.61 -21.60 -6.70
N PHE A 178 -25.53 -21.34 -5.98
CA PHE A 178 -24.50 -22.33 -5.68
C PHE A 178 -24.09 -22.28 -4.21
N ALA A 179 -23.81 -23.45 -3.62
CA ALA A 179 -23.28 -23.57 -2.27
C ALA A 179 -22.41 -24.83 -2.16
N VAL A 180 -21.24 -24.70 -1.53
CA VAL A 180 -20.32 -25.82 -1.33
C VAL A 180 -19.46 -25.61 -0.09
N ASP A 181 -19.08 -26.73 0.54
CA ASP A 181 -18.10 -26.75 1.62
C ASP A 181 -16.76 -27.24 1.09
N VAL A 182 -15.68 -26.55 1.48
CA VAL A 182 -14.32 -26.99 1.17
C VAL A 182 -13.72 -27.75 2.35
N ALA A 183 -13.00 -28.83 2.06
CA ALA A 183 -12.39 -29.70 3.07
C ALA A 183 -11.08 -29.15 3.64
N SER A 184 -10.47 -28.15 3.01
CA SER A 184 -9.23 -27.52 3.50
C SER A 184 -9.39 -27.00 4.93
N GLU A 185 -8.33 -27.06 5.71
CA GLU A 185 -8.35 -26.61 7.11
C GLU A 185 -8.41 -25.08 7.25
N GLY A 186 -8.92 -24.62 8.40
CA GLY A 186 -9.04 -23.20 8.75
C GLY A 186 -10.23 -22.52 8.10
N ARG A 187 -10.56 -21.31 8.56
CA ARG A 187 -11.65 -20.50 8.02
C ARG A 187 -11.18 -19.61 6.86
N PHE A 188 -12.09 -19.24 5.98
CA PHE A 188 -11.84 -18.18 5.00
C PHE A 188 -11.46 -16.85 5.68
N THR A 189 -10.49 -16.18 5.09
CA THR A 189 -9.93 -14.89 5.51
C THR A 189 -10.20 -13.79 4.48
N GLY A 190 -10.60 -14.15 3.26
CA GLY A 190 -10.99 -13.20 2.23
C GLY A 190 -11.45 -13.85 0.94
N ILE A 191 -11.97 -13.01 0.06
CA ILE A 191 -12.40 -13.34 -1.30
C ILE A 191 -12.01 -12.19 -2.22
N PHE A 192 -11.65 -12.48 -3.47
CA PHE A 192 -11.36 -11.46 -4.48
C PHE A 192 -11.68 -11.99 -5.88
N ALA A 193 -12.13 -11.14 -6.79
CA ALA A 193 -12.30 -11.53 -8.20
C ALA A 193 -11.02 -11.19 -8.97
N TYR A 194 -10.37 -12.19 -9.57
CA TYR A 194 -9.07 -12.03 -10.23
C TYR A 194 -8.97 -12.95 -11.46
N ASP A 195 -8.45 -12.42 -12.57
CA ASP A 195 -8.22 -13.14 -13.85
C ASP A 195 -9.35 -14.11 -14.27
N ASN A 196 -10.61 -13.63 -14.22
CA ASN A 196 -11.85 -14.38 -14.51
C ASN A 196 -12.20 -15.53 -13.53
N HIS A 197 -11.54 -15.60 -12.39
CA HIS A 197 -11.84 -16.52 -11.31
C HIS A 197 -12.27 -15.77 -10.06
N VAL A 198 -12.93 -16.50 -9.16
CA VAL A 198 -13.12 -16.04 -7.78
C VAL A 198 -12.08 -16.75 -6.93
N GLU A 199 -11.22 -15.94 -6.32
CA GLU A 199 -10.17 -16.36 -5.40
C GLU A 199 -10.73 -16.40 -3.98
N PHE A 200 -10.60 -17.54 -3.31
CA PHE A 200 -10.98 -17.70 -1.91
C PHE A 200 -9.74 -18.00 -1.06
N PHE A 201 -9.48 -17.09 -0.12
CA PHE A 201 -8.30 -17.16 0.74
C PHE A 201 -8.67 -17.77 2.08
N LYS A 202 -7.87 -18.75 2.50
CA LYS A 202 -7.62 -19.06 3.91
C LYS A 202 -6.20 -18.58 4.25
N ALA A 203 -5.81 -18.61 5.52
CA ALA A 203 -4.46 -18.19 5.91
C ALA A 203 -3.34 -18.99 5.22
N ASP A 204 -3.61 -20.28 4.92
CA ASP A 204 -2.62 -21.23 4.42
C ASP A 204 -3.06 -21.91 3.11
N VAL A 205 -4.14 -21.44 2.48
CA VAL A 205 -4.67 -22.04 1.23
C VAL A 205 -5.28 -20.96 0.35
N LEU A 206 -4.96 -20.99 -0.95
CA LEU A 206 -5.67 -20.27 -2.00
C LEU A 206 -6.51 -21.27 -2.78
N HIS A 207 -7.80 -20.95 -2.95
CA HIS A 207 -8.69 -21.69 -3.83
C HIS A 207 -9.13 -20.84 -5.00
N GLU A 208 -9.21 -21.45 -6.17
CA GLU A 208 -9.76 -20.86 -7.37
C GLU A 208 -11.08 -21.54 -7.74
N LEU A 209 -12.07 -20.75 -8.10
CA LEU A 209 -13.32 -21.24 -8.65
C LEU A 209 -13.27 -21.28 -10.18
N TYR A 210 -13.43 -22.48 -10.72
CA TYR A 210 -13.59 -22.77 -12.14
C TYR A 210 -15.04 -23.09 -12.49
N GLY A 211 -15.39 -22.94 -13.77
CA GLY A 211 -16.70 -23.27 -14.34
C GLY A 211 -17.54 -22.04 -14.66
N ASP A 212 -18.62 -22.26 -15.40
CA ASP A 212 -19.52 -21.20 -15.90
C ASP A 212 -20.96 -21.36 -15.39
N LYS A 213 -21.29 -22.49 -14.75
CA LYS A 213 -22.61 -22.77 -14.18
C LYS A 213 -22.55 -23.69 -12.95
N PRO A 214 -23.59 -23.69 -12.10
CA PRO A 214 -23.69 -24.58 -10.94
C PRO A 214 -23.36 -26.06 -11.20
N ALA A 215 -23.77 -26.61 -12.35
CA ALA A 215 -23.49 -28.01 -12.70
C ALA A 215 -22.00 -28.36 -12.88
N ASN A 216 -21.13 -27.38 -13.13
CA ASN A 216 -19.70 -27.60 -13.36
C ASN A 216 -18.78 -26.68 -12.56
N PHE A 217 -19.33 -25.91 -11.60
CA PHE A 217 -18.49 -25.16 -10.69
C PHE A 217 -17.60 -26.10 -9.89
N GLN A 218 -16.31 -25.80 -9.88
CA GLN A 218 -15.30 -26.56 -9.15
C GLN A 218 -14.41 -25.59 -8.39
N VAL A 219 -14.28 -25.83 -7.08
CA VAL A 219 -13.35 -25.09 -6.23
C VAL A 219 -12.10 -25.94 -6.09
N GLN A 220 -10.97 -25.44 -6.57
CA GLN A 220 -9.69 -26.15 -6.56
C GLN A 220 -8.71 -25.47 -5.61
N GLU A 221 -8.00 -26.26 -4.81
CA GLU A 221 -6.85 -25.77 -4.05
C GLU A 221 -5.65 -25.62 -4.98
N VAL A 222 -5.24 -24.38 -5.24
CA VAL A 222 -4.14 -24.08 -6.18
C VAL A 222 -2.81 -23.84 -5.47
N LEU A 223 -2.84 -23.35 -4.23
CA LEU A 223 -1.65 -23.09 -3.43
C LEU A 223 -1.86 -23.44 -1.96
N LYS A 224 -0.79 -23.88 -1.30
CA LYS A 224 -0.70 -24.07 0.16
C LYS A 224 -0.20 -22.81 0.88
N GLN A 225 -0.64 -21.65 0.40
CA GLN A 225 -0.42 -20.34 0.99
C GLN A 225 -1.64 -19.46 0.66
N GLY A 226 -2.01 -18.53 1.54
CA GLY A 226 -3.11 -17.62 1.28
C GLY A 226 -3.07 -16.37 2.15
N SER A 227 -4.10 -15.52 2.00
CA SER A 227 -4.12 -14.20 2.61
C SER A 227 -4.44 -14.24 4.10
N LEU A 228 -3.78 -13.38 4.88
CA LEU A 228 -4.11 -13.16 6.29
C LEU A 228 -5.36 -12.29 6.48
N SER A 229 -5.71 -11.46 5.49
CA SER A 229 -6.78 -10.47 5.60
C SER A 229 -7.37 -10.15 4.25
N HIS A 230 -8.71 -10.20 4.13
CA HIS A 230 -9.47 -9.72 2.98
C HIS A 230 -9.04 -8.33 2.53
N ASP A 231 -8.84 -7.40 3.47
CA ASP A 231 -8.54 -6.02 3.14
C ASP A 231 -7.13 -5.84 2.59
N ALA A 232 -6.23 -6.82 2.77
CA ALA A 232 -4.87 -6.75 2.25
C ALA A 232 -4.76 -7.19 0.78
N VAL A 233 -5.85 -7.69 0.19
CA VAL A 233 -5.89 -8.18 -1.19
C VAL A 233 -6.25 -7.03 -2.13
N GLN A 234 -5.38 -6.76 -3.10
CA GLN A 234 -5.62 -5.73 -4.12
C GLN A 234 -4.96 -6.12 -5.44
N GLU A 235 -5.72 -6.03 -6.52
CA GLU A 235 -5.18 -6.11 -7.88
C GLU A 235 -4.65 -4.75 -8.34
N VAL A 236 -3.43 -4.73 -8.89
CA VAL A 236 -2.80 -3.55 -9.49
C VAL A 236 -2.11 -3.97 -10.78
N GLN A 237 -2.53 -3.38 -11.90
CA GLN A 237 -1.97 -3.64 -13.23
C GLN A 237 -1.92 -5.13 -13.61
N GLY A 238 -2.98 -5.89 -13.30
CA GLY A 238 -3.09 -7.31 -13.65
C GLY A 238 -2.37 -8.27 -12.70
N ALA A 239 -1.70 -7.77 -11.66
CA ALA A 239 -1.09 -8.60 -10.62
C ALA A 239 -1.86 -8.48 -9.30
N LEU A 240 -2.06 -9.61 -8.63
CA LEU A 240 -2.74 -9.67 -7.33
C LEU A 240 -1.72 -9.55 -6.20
N TYR A 241 -1.84 -8.53 -5.37
CA TYR A 241 -0.98 -8.29 -4.22
C TYR A 241 -1.72 -8.63 -2.94
N THR A 242 -1.05 -9.30 -2.00
CA THR A 242 -1.70 -9.75 -0.76
C THR A 242 -0.70 -10.06 0.34
N LEU A 243 -1.11 -9.84 1.60
CA LEU A 243 -0.31 -10.15 2.79
C LEU A 243 -0.52 -11.59 3.22
N TRP A 244 0.55 -12.37 3.21
CA TRP A 244 0.62 -13.76 3.65
C TRP A 244 1.48 -13.88 4.92
N ARG A 245 1.54 -15.08 5.51
CA ARG A 245 2.36 -15.33 6.72
C ARG A 245 3.84 -14.97 6.57
N ASN A 246 4.40 -15.12 5.38
CA ASN A 246 5.80 -14.83 5.08
C ASN A 246 6.03 -13.40 4.56
N GLY A 247 4.99 -12.56 4.48
CA GLY A 247 5.06 -11.19 3.98
C GLY A 247 4.14 -10.92 2.78
N VAL A 248 4.38 -9.80 2.10
CA VAL A 248 3.58 -9.35 0.95
C VAL A 248 4.02 -10.12 -0.28
N ASN A 249 3.07 -10.79 -0.92
CA ASN A 249 3.29 -11.56 -2.12
C ASN A 249 2.57 -10.93 -3.32
N LEU A 250 3.19 -11.11 -4.48
CA LEU A 250 2.63 -10.85 -5.80
C LEU A 250 2.25 -12.20 -6.43
N TYR A 251 1.03 -12.30 -6.94
CA TYR A 251 0.48 -13.47 -7.60
C TYR A 251 -0.03 -13.13 -9.00
N VAL A 252 0.28 -13.99 -9.97
CA VAL A 252 -0.06 -13.84 -11.40
C VAL A 252 -0.51 -15.17 -12.05
N GLY A 253 -1.20 -16.04 -11.29
CA GLY A 253 -1.65 -17.35 -11.79
C GLY A 253 -0.63 -18.49 -11.64
N GLY A 254 0.48 -18.28 -10.94
CA GLY A 254 1.60 -19.24 -10.86
C GLY A 254 2.27 -19.27 -9.49
N GLN A 255 3.59 -19.48 -9.45
CA GLN A 255 4.29 -19.41 -8.17
C GLN A 255 4.34 -17.95 -7.65
N PRO A 256 3.87 -17.69 -6.43
CA PRO A 256 3.88 -16.37 -5.82
C PRO A 256 5.30 -15.84 -5.60
N LEU A 257 5.47 -14.54 -5.76
CA LEU A 257 6.73 -13.85 -5.49
C LEU A 257 6.62 -13.05 -4.20
N LEU A 258 7.48 -13.35 -3.21
CA LEU A 258 7.63 -12.52 -2.03
C LEU A 258 8.32 -11.21 -2.39
N ILE A 259 7.60 -10.09 -2.27
CA ILE A 259 8.09 -8.75 -2.64
C ILE A 259 8.39 -7.86 -1.44
N SER A 260 8.17 -8.31 -0.20
CA SER A 260 8.40 -7.51 1.00
C SER A 260 9.70 -7.82 1.74
N ARG A 261 10.69 -8.43 1.08
CA ARG A 261 11.98 -8.73 1.74
C ARG A 261 12.67 -7.45 2.20
N GLU A 262 12.54 -6.40 1.40
CA GLU A 262 13.03 -5.06 1.64
C GLU A 262 12.36 -4.39 2.85
N LEU A 263 11.16 -4.83 3.22
CA LEU A 263 10.46 -4.30 4.40
C LEU A 263 11.08 -4.79 5.72
N ASN A 264 11.75 -5.93 5.70
CA ASN A 264 12.54 -6.52 6.79
C ASN A 264 11.81 -6.59 8.15
N LYS A 265 10.52 -6.94 8.11
CA LYS A 265 9.66 -7.14 9.28
C LYS A 265 8.58 -8.17 8.98
N ASP A 266 8.06 -8.77 10.04
CA ASP A 266 6.84 -9.58 10.01
C ASP A 266 5.62 -8.71 10.31
N TYR A 267 4.50 -9.01 9.65
CA TYR A 267 3.27 -8.24 9.78
C TYR A 267 2.08 -9.14 10.10
N VAL A 268 1.24 -8.69 11.03
CA VAL A 268 0.10 -9.47 11.54
C VAL A 268 -1.22 -9.10 10.88
N SER A 269 -1.31 -7.90 10.30
CA SER A 269 -2.47 -7.44 9.54
C SER A 269 -2.09 -6.36 8.54
N GLY A 270 -2.97 -6.14 7.56
CA GLY A 270 -2.80 -5.08 6.57
C GLY A 270 -4.09 -4.71 5.87
N VAL A 271 -4.10 -3.50 5.32
CA VAL A 271 -5.18 -2.92 4.50
C VAL A 271 -4.56 -2.32 3.25
N ALA A 272 -5.03 -2.75 2.09
CA ALA A 272 -4.49 -2.45 0.77
C ALA A 272 -5.43 -1.57 -0.05
N GLY A 273 -4.83 -0.79 -0.94
CA GLY A 273 -5.56 0.04 -1.91
C GLY A 273 -4.70 0.41 -3.10
N THR A 274 -5.31 1.03 -4.10
CA THR A 274 -4.60 1.49 -5.30
C THR A 274 -5.22 2.73 -5.91
N ASP A 275 -4.37 3.62 -6.42
CA ASP A 275 -4.77 4.70 -7.34
C ASP A 275 -4.92 4.20 -8.80
N GLY A 276 -4.61 2.93 -9.05
CA GLY A 276 -4.55 2.27 -10.36
C GLY A 276 -3.13 2.14 -10.92
N ARG A 277 -2.14 2.80 -10.31
CA ARG A 277 -0.72 2.69 -10.68
C ARG A 277 0.11 2.06 -9.58
N LYS A 278 -0.05 2.52 -8.33
CA LYS A 278 0.73 2.06 -7.19
C LYS A 278 -0.10 1.21 -6.24
N TYR A 279 0.58 0.35 -5.50
CA TYR A 279 0.00 -0.48 -4.45
C TYR A 279 0.29 0.16 -3.10
N TYR A 280 -0.76 0.61 -2.41
CA TYR A 280 -0.68 1.23 -1.08
C TYR A 280 -1.06 0.19 -0.04
N LEU A 281 -0.32 0.13 1.06
CA LEU A 281 -0.51 -0.88 2.08
C LEU A 281 -0.24 -0.32 3.47
N SER A 282 -1.29 -0.19 4.29
CA SER A 282 -1.17 0.07 5.72
C SER A 282 -0.95 -1.25 6.44
N LEU A 283 0.26 -1.50 6.93
CA LEU A 283 0.68 -2.72 7.61
C LEU A 283 0.83 -2.50 9.12
N HIS A 284 0.48 -3.51 9.91
CA HIS A 284 0.72 -3.55 11.35
C HIS A 284 1.68 -4.68 11.70
N ASP A 285 2.78 -4.36 12.38
CA ASP A 285 3.79 -5.35 12.79
C ASP A 285 3.49 -6.03 14.14
N GLY A 286 2.37 -5.67 14.77
CA GLY A 286 2.00 -6.10 16.11
C GLY A 286 2.18 -5.02 17.17
N SER A 287 2.93 -3.96 16.86
CA SER A 287 3.12 -2.77 17.71
C SER A 287 2.71 -1.49 16.98
N GLU A 288 3.21 -1.29 15.77
CA GLU A 288 3.12 -0.01 15.04
C GLU A 288 2.51 -0.20 13.65
N TYR A 289 1.93 0.88 13.14
CA TYR A 289 1.41 0.96 11.77
C TYR A 289 2.41 1.63 10.83
N TYR A 290 2.46 1.16 9.60
CA TYR A 290 3.29 1.68 8.52
C TYR A 290 2.48 1.74 7.23
N LEU A 291 2.45 2.90 6.58
CA LEU A 291 1.91 3.04 5.24
C LEU A 291 3.06 2.93 4.24
N PHE A 292 3.17 1.74 3.65
CA PHE A 292 4.08 1.48 2.54
C PHE A 292 3.39 1.71 1.20
N VAL A 293 4.17 2.11 0.21
CA VAL A 293 3.73 2.24 -1.18
C VAL A 293 4.71 1.52 -2.07
N PHE A 294 4.23 0.56 -2.84
CA PHE A 294 5.00 -0.11 -3.87
C PHE A 294 4.67 0.50 -5.24
N ASP A 295 5.70 0.86 -5.99
CA ASP A 295 5.60 1.24 -7.41
C ASP A 295 5.92 0.00 -8.27
N PRO A 296 4.92 -0.66 -8.89
CA PRO A 296 5.14 -1.85 -9.70
C PRO A 296 6.01 -1.63 -10.93
N VAL A 297 6.05 -0.40 -11.47
CA VAL A 297 6.82 -0.07 -12.67
C VAL A 297 8.31 -0.03 -12.34
N LEU A 298 8.66 0.62 -11.23
CA LEU A 298 10.05 0.74 -10.78
C LEU A 298 10.49 -0.42 -9.88
N LYS A 299 9.54 -1.21 -9.37
CA LYS A 299 9.74 -2.27 -8.37
C LYS A 299 10.42 -1.73 -7.11
N MET A 300 9.93 -0.60 -6.61
CA MET A 300 10.49 0.09 -5.45
C MET A 300 9.43 0.28 -4.38
N TRP A 301 9.83 0.07 -3.13
CA TRP A 301 9.05 0.45 -1.96
C TRP A 301 9.33 1.89 -1.55
N HIS A 302 8.34 2.50 -0.92
CA HIS A 302 8.43 3.78 -0.23
C HIS A 302 7.76 3.64 1.13
N LEU A 303 8.32 4.29 2.15
CA LEU A 303 7.66 4.47 3.43
C LEU A 303 7.10 5.89 3.49
N GLU A 304 5.77 6.02 3.55
CA GLU A 304 5.12 7.33 3.68
C GLU A 304 5.06 7.75 5.15
N ASP A 305 4.20 7.13 5.95
CA ASP A 305 4.01 7.48 7.36
C ASP A 305 3.36 6.31 8.13
N ASN A 306 2.69 6.58 9.25
CA ASN A 306 2.07 5.58 10.12
C ASN A 306 0.54 5.56 10.03
N LEU A 307 -0.03 5.94 8.88
CA LEU A 307 -1.48 6.02 8.71
C LEU A 307 -2.14 4.66 8.96
N ASN A 308 -2.91 4.54 10.05
CA ASN A 308 -3.73 3.38 10.37
C ASN A 308 -5.02 3.44 9.55
N VAL A 309 -5.00 2.80 8.39
CA VAL A 309 -6.13 2.76 7.45
C VAL A 309 -7.00 1.56 7.77
N ILE A 310 -8.32 1.76 7.86
CA ILE A 310 -9.29 0.66 8.02
C ILE A 310 -9.80 0.16 6.68
N GLN A 311 -9.89 1.03 5.66
CA GLN A 311 -10.31 0.66 4.32
C GLN A 311 -9.92 1.73 3.29
N PHE A 312 -9.52 1.30 2.10
CA PHE A 312 -9.33 2.17 0.94
C PHE A 312 -10.50 2.07 -0.03
N ALA A 313 -10.73 3.12 -0.81
CA ALA A 313 -11.61 3.09 -1.97
C ALA A 313 -11.04 3.94 -3.10
N ARG A 314 -11.28 3.53 -4.34
CA ARG A 314 -10.88 4.29 -5.53
C ARG A 314 -12.10 4.87 -6.20
N MET A 315 -12.08 6.17 -6.50
CA MET A 315 -13.21 6.89 -7.09
C MET A 315 -12.69 8.01 -7.99
N GLY A 316 -13.18 8.10 -9.24
CA GLY A 316 -12.74 9.12 -10.19
C GLY A 316 -11.21 9.16 -10.40
N GLY A 317 -10.55 8.00 -10.40
CA GLY A 317 -9.08 7.90 -10.51
C GLY A 317 -8.29 8.34 -9.27
N SER A 318 -8.95 8.78 -8.19
CA SER A 318 -8.31 9.14 -6.93
C SER A 318 -8.43 8.02 -5.90
N LEU A 319 -7.42 7.86 -5.05
CA LEU A 319 -7.44 6.97 -3.89
C LEU A 319 -7.96 7.72 -2.67
N TYR A 320 -8.85 7.08 -1.92
CA TYR A 320 -9.37 7.54 -0.63
C TYR A 320 -9.03 6.52 0.44
N ALA A 321 -8.72 7.00 1.65
CA ALA A 321 -8.42 6.17 2.81
C ALA A 321 -9.27 6.61 4.00
N LEU A 322 -10.05 5.69 4.55
CA LEU A 322 -10.72 5.89 5.84
C LEU A 322 -9.81 5.35 6.94
N CYS A 323 -9.49 6.18 7.91
CA CYS A 323 -8.55 5.86 8.98
C CYS A 323 -9.26 5.50 10.29
N ALA A 324 -8.57 4.79 11.17
CA ALA A 324 -9.10 4.38 12.47
C ALA A 324 -9.44 5.55 13.39
N ASP A 325 -8.78 6.70 13.21
CA ASP A 325 -9.05 7.96 13.92
C ASP A 325 -10.27 8.74 13.37
N GLY A 326 -10.99 8.17 12.40
CA GLY A 326 -12.17 8.76 11.79
C GLY A 326 -11.88 9.63 10.57
N LYS A 327 -10.61 9.96 10.28
CA LYS A 327 -10.30 10.83 9.14
C LYS A 327 -10.43 10.10 7.82
N LEU A 328 -11.11 10.74 6.88
CA LEU A 328 -11.22 10.31 5.49
C LEU A 328 -10.34 11.20 4.63
N TYR A 329 -9.25 10.64 4.10
CA TYR A 329 -8.33 11.36 3.23
C TYR A 329 -8.58 11.03 1.77
N LYS A 330 -8.46 12.03 0.90
CA LYS A 330 -8.24 11.86 -0.53
C LYS A 330 -6.76 12.08 -0.81
N PHE A 331 -6.13 11.14 -1.52
CA PHE A 331 -4.71 11.22 -1.83
C PHE A 331 -4.49 12.19 -3.00
N ASN A 332 -3.29 12.76 -3.07
CA ASN A 332 -2.82 13.60 -4.19
C ASN A 332 -3.73 14.81 -4.52
N SER A 333 -4.32 15.42 -3.50
CA SER A 333 -5.33 16.50 -3.67
C SER A 333 -5.28 17.60 -2.61
N GLY A 334 -4.48 17.43 -1.55
CA GLY A 334 -4.44 18.39 -0.45
C GLY A 334 -3.53 19.58 -0.68
N ASN A 335 -3.31 20.34 0.39
CA ASN A 335 -2.40 21.49 0.44
C ASN A 335 -1.42 21.41 1.62
N GLU A 336 -1.27 20.25 2.25
CA GLU A 336 -0.36 20.07 3.38
C GLU A 336 1.10 20.35 2.96
N LYS A 337 1.87 20.93 3.88
CA LYS A 337 3.34 20.99 3.74
C LYS A 337 3.92 19.68 4.25
N VAL A 338 4.10 18.73 3.34
CA VAL A 338 4.62 17.40 3.65
C VAL A 338 6.00 17.51 4.31
N HIS A 339 6.14 16.93 5.49
CA HIS A 339 7.43 16.72 6.15
C HIS A 339 7.99 15.36 5.72
N TRP A 340 9.24 15.34 5.28
CA TRP A 340 9.85 14.17 4.68
C TRP A 340 11.30 13.98 5.15
N LYS A 341 11.74 12.72 5.15
CA LYS A 341 13.10 12.33 5.54
C LYS A 341 13.66 11.30 4.57
N ALA A 342 14.97 11.37 4.36
CA ALA A 342 15.74 10.39 3.61
C ALA A 342 17.00 10.04 4.38
N TYR A 343 17.27 8.76 4.57
CA TYR A 343 18.52 8.29 5.12
C TYR A 343 19.33 7.63 4.01
N SER A 344 20.59 8.03 3.85
CA SER A 344 21.51 7.28 3.00
C SER A 344 21.83 5.94 3.64
N GLN A 345 22.42 5.03 2.86
CA GLN A 345 23.20 3.93 3.44
C GLN A 345 24.30 4.48 4.36
N VAL A 346 24.82 3.60 5.21
CA VAL A 346 26.07 3.85 5.91
C VAL A 346 27.21 3.74 4.91
N PHE A 347 28.02 4.79 4.82
CA PHE A 347 29.20 4.81 3.99
C PHE A 347 30.38 4.34 4.81
N HIS A 348 30.82 3.13 4.52
CA HIS A 348 32.01 2.54 5.12
C HIS A 348 33.26 2.91 4.30
N GLU A 349 34.37 3.13 4.98
CA GLU A 349 35.64 3.48 4.36
C GLU A 349 36.38 2.27 3.79
N TYR A 350 35.78 1.55 2.83
CA TYR A 350 36.36 0.34 2.22
C TYR A 350 37.44 0.60 1.15
N TYR A 351 38.39 1.51 1.41
CA TYR A 351 39.57 1.69 0.56
C TYR A 351 40.83 1.55 1.39
N SER A 352 41.83 0.82 0.87
CA SER A 352 43.11 0.54 1.55
C SER A 352 44.09 1.72 1.51
N GLY A 353 43.65 2.94 1.82
CA GLY A 353 44.46 4.16 1.87
C GLY A 353 43.76 5.27 2.66
N LYS A 354 44.48 6.29 3.11
CA LYS A 354 43.88 7.41 3.87
C LYS A 354 42.95 8.22 2.98
N LYS A 355 41.67 8.31 3.38
CA LYS A 355 40.66 9.14 2.74
C LYS A 355 40.38 10.41 3.53
N ILE A 356 40.24 11.51 2.81
CA ILE A 356 39.74 12.77 3.35
C ILE A 356 38.54 13.18 2.50
N TYR A 357 37.33 13.03 3.04
CA TYR A 357 36.14 13.63 2.43
C TYR A 357 36.28 15.13 2.51
N SER A 358 35.95 15.80 1.42
CA SER A 358 36.08 17.26 1.33
C SER A 358 34.72 17.94 1.28
N GLU A 359 33.75 17.34 0.59
CA GLU A 359 32.53 18.05 0.21
C GLU A 359 31.39 17.08 -0.14
N LEU A 360 30.19 17.40 0.33
CA LEU A 360 28.94 16.94 -0.28
C LEU A 360 28.43 18.05 -1.21
N ALA A 361 28.09 17.70 -2.44
CA ALA A 361 27.43 18.60 -3.37
C ALA A 361 25.99 18.15 -3.60
N PHE A 362 25.07 19.10 -3.54
CA PHE A 362 23.64 18.88 -3.75
C PHE A 362 23.16 19.70 -4.93
N ARG A 363 22.34 19.09 -5.78
CA ARG A 363 21.54 19.79 -6.79
C ARG A 363 20.06 19.61 -6.45
N VAL A 364 19.40 20.71 -6.12
CA VAL A 364 18.03 20.71 -5.60
C VAL A 364 17.16 21.73 -6.33
N ASP A 365 15.87 21.47 -6.39
CA ASP A 365 14.85 22.45 -6.80
C ASP A 365 13.78 22.49 -5.72
N LEU A 366 13.68 23.61 -5.00
CA LEU A 366 12.70 23.78 -3.93
C LEU A 366 11.62 24.76 -4.36
N GLU A 367 10.35 24.41 -4.07
CA GLU A 367 9.25 25.35 -4.23
C GLU A 367 9.29 26.46 -3.18
N SER A 368 8.54 27.53 -3.42
CA SER A 368 8.46 28.65 -2.49
C SER A 368 7.92 28.21 -1.13
N GLY A 369 8.62 28.57 -0.06
CA GLY A 369 8.24 28.21 1.30
C GLY A 369 8.55 26.77 1.71
N SER A 370 9.35 26.05 0.92
CA SER A 370 9.96 24.77 1.25
C SER A 370 11.36 24.93 1.87
N SER A 371 11.80 23.92 2.60
CA SER A 371 13.14 23.88 3.21
C SER A 371 13.76 22.49 3.16
N LEU A 372 15.08 22.46 3.15
CA LEU A 372 15.91 21.26 3.24
C LEU A 372 16.98 21.46 4.32
N ALA A 373 17.18 20.45 5.15
CA ALA A 373 18.26 20.35 6.11
C ALA A 373 19.08 19.09 5.84
N VAL A 374 20.40 19.22 5.95
CA VAL A 374 21.37 18.13 5.78
C VAL A 374 22.00 17.86 7.13
N TYR A 375 21.93 16.60 7.54
CA TYR A 375 22.54 16.10 8.76
C TYR A 375 23.57 15.03 8.42
N VAL A 376 24.62 14.97 9.24
CA VAL A 376 25.66 13.95 9.12
C VAL A 376 25.85 13.29 10.47
N LYS A 377 25.85 11.96 10.47
CA LYS A 377 26.27 11.13 11.59
C LYS A 377 27.64 10.57 11.26
N ILE A 378 28.62 10.80 12.13
CA ILE A 378 29.98 10.28 11.99
C ILE A 378 30.17 9.17 13.02
N ASN A 379 30.66 8.01 12.57
CA ASN A 379 30.80 6.82 13.39
C ASN A 379 29.50 6.52 14.17
N ASN A 380 29.63 6.19 15.46
CA ASN A 380 28.51 5.89 16.35
C ASN A 380 27.91 7.13 17.03
N GLY A 381 28.24 8.35 16.58
CA GLY A 381 27.67 9.58 17.14
C GLY A 381 26.22 9.82 16.75
N ASP A 382 25.71 11.00 17.10
CA ASP A 382 24.36 11.44 16.71
C ASP A 382 24.39 12.22 15.38
N PHE A 383 23.24 12.28 14.71
CA PHE A 383 23.07 13.15 13.54
C PHE A 383 23.21 14.63 13.95
N GLN A 384 24.18 15.32 13.35
CA GLN A 384 24.41 16.75 13.55
C GLN A 384 23.98 17.53 12.31
N LEU A 385 23.28 18.64 12.51
CA LEU A 385 22.90 19.55 11.43
C LEU A 385 24.16 20.22 10.86
N VAL A 386 24.42 20.02 9.57
CA VAL A 386 25.57 20.61 8.88
C VAL A 386 25.17 21.69 7.88
N LYS A 387 23.89 21.71 7.44
CA LYS A 387 23.38 22.74 6.53
C LYS A 387 21.86 22.86 6.63
N SER A 388 21.36 24.10 6.63
CA SER A 388 19.96 24.43 6.30
C SER A 388 19.92 25.18 4.96
N TYR A 389 18.89 24.93 4.17
CA TYR A 389 18.74 25.43 2.81
C TYR A 389 17.28 25.75 2.50
N THR A 390 17.03 26.94 1.94
CA THR A 390 15.67 27.44 1.65
C THR A 390 15.59 28.22 0.34
N ALA A 391 16.60 28.15 -0.52
CA ALA A 391 16.58 28.88 -1.78
C ALA A 391 15.56 28.25 -2.72
N GLN A 392 14.70 29.09 -3.29
CA GLN A 392 13.68 28.68 -4.25
C GLN A 392 14.31 28.42 -5.63
N GLY A 393 13.78 27.40 -6.33
CA GLY A 393 14.17 27.06 -7.69
C GLY A 393 15.41 26.17 -7.76
N LEU A 394 15.75 25.79 -9.00
CA LEU A 394 16.89 24.93 -9.28
C LEU A 394 18.21 25.60 -8.91
N SER A 395 18.95 24.96 -8.02
CA SER A 395 20.15 25.50 -7.42
C SER A 395 21.07 24.39 -6.93
N SER A 396 22.34 24.75 -6.72
CA SER A 396 23.33 23.84 -6.16
C SER A 396 23.97 24.46 -4.93
N PHE A 397 24.24 23.64 -3.93
CA PHE A 397 25.01 24.05 -2.76
C PHE A 397 25.94 22.93 -2.32
N THR A 398 26.97 23.31 -1.58
CA THR A 398 27.96 22.38 -1.05
C THR A 398 27.98 22.44 0.46
N VAL A 399 28.29 21.30 1.07
CA VAL A 399 28.52 21.14 2.50
C VAL A 399 29.93 20.63 2.67
N PRO A 400 30.87 21.47 3.18
CA PRO A 400 32.22 21.00 3.43
C PRO A 400 32.19 19.94 4.52
N LEU A 401 32.68 18.74 4.21
CA LEU A 401 32.87 17.70 5.20
C LEU A 401 34.32 17.77 5.67
N ARG A 402 34.55 18.07 6.95
CA ARG A 402 35.88 17.98 7.56
C ARG A 402 35.98 16.71 8.38
N ILE A 403 35.90 15.56 7.70
CA ILE A 403 36.04 14.26 8.34
C ILE A 403 37.52 13.88 8.25
N GLN A 404 38.26 14.13 9.33
CA GLN A 404 39.70 13.85 9.35
C GLN A 404 40.01 12.35 9.51
N GLN A 405 39.22 11.64 10.32
CA GLN A 405 39.33 10.20 10.57
C GLN A 405 37.95 9.69 11.01
N ALA A 406 37.26 8.95 10.14
CA ALA A 406 36.03 8.25 10.49
C ALA A 406 36.06 6.86 9.86
N ASP A 407 35.53 5.87 10.56
CA ASP A 407 35.39 4.51 10.03
C ASP A 407 34.19 4.42 9.09
N HIS A 408 33.15 5.21 9.39
CA HIS A 408 31.97 5.33 8.57
C HIS A 408 31.20 6.62 8.88
N PHE A 409 30.32 7.03 7.96
CA PHE A 409 29.36 8.11 8.20
C PHE A 409 28.03 7.85 7.47
N GLN A 410 27.01 8.60 7.84
CA GLN A 410 25.68 8.54 7.24
C GLN A 410 25.13 9.95 7.03
N ILE A 411 24.35 10.14 5.97
CA ILE A 411 23.67 11.39 5.64
C ILE A 411 22.18 11.21 5.90
N MET A 412 21.56 12.18 6.55
CA MET A 412 20.10 12.32 6.60
C MET A 412 19.71 13.63 5.95
N LEU A 413 18.73 13.59 5.07
CA LEU A 413 18.02 14.75 4.58
C LEU A 413 16.68 14.86 5.30
N GLU A 414 16.33 16.06 5.72
CA GLU A 414 15.02 16.38 6.28
C GLU A 414 14.47 17.61 5.56
N GLY A 415 13.22 17.53 5.10
CA GLY A 415 12.61 18.63 4.39
C GLY A 415 11.15 18.85 4.75
N VAL A 416 10.69 20.06 4.44
CA VAL A 416 9.30 20.48 4.60
C VAL A 416 8.85 21.13 3.30
N GLY A 417 7.68 20.73 2.80
CA GLY A 417 7.14 21.21 1.54
C GLY A 417 7.72 20.49 0.32
N ARG A 418 7.34 20.97 -0.85
CA ARG A 418 7.71 20.36 -2.14
C ARG A 418 9.14 20.70 -2.55
N GLY A 419 9.84 19.70 -3.07
CA GLY A 419 11.18 19.87 -3.62
C GLY A 419 11.68 18.59 -4.28
N LYS A 420 12.70 18.74 -5.13
CA LYS A 420 13.37 17.64 -5.82
C LYS A 420 14.85 17.68 -5.48
N VAL A 421 15.42 16.56 -5.07
CA VAL A 421 16.87 16.38 -4.97
C VAL A 421 17.30 15.54 -6.16
N TYR A 422 17.96 16.18 -7.13
CA TYR A 422 18.39 15.56 -8.38
C TYR A 422 19.66 14.74 -8.21
N GLN A 423 20.55 15.23 -7.35
CA GLN A 423 21.88 14.65 -7.20
C GLN A 423 22.41 14.93 -5.81
N ILE A 424 22.96 13.88 -5.21
CA ILE A 424 23.88 13.98 -4.06
C ILE A 424 25.21 13.43 -4.56
N SER A 425 26.23 14.26 -4.51
CA SER A 425 27.59 13.97 -4.97
C SER A 425 28.54 14.00 -3.78
N ARG A 426 29.40 12.99 -3.67
CA ARG A 426 30.42 12.89 -2.63
C ARG A 426 31.79 13.09 -3.26
N LYS A 427 32.53 14.10 -2.81
CA LYS A 427 33.93 14.31 -3.21
C LYS A 427 34.87 13.90 -2.09
N PHE A 428 35.83 13.05 -2.42
CA PHE A 428 36.88 12.63 -1.51
C PHE A 428 38.23 12.51 -2.22
N TYR A 429 39.29 12.65 -1.42
CA TYR A 429 40.68 12.46 -1.85
C TYR A 429 41.19 11.11 -1.34
N LEU A 430 42.01 10.45 -2.16
CA LEU A 430 42.84 9.31 -1.76
C LEU A 430 44.30 9.79 -1.63
N GLU A 431 44.92 9.58 -0.48
CA GLU A 431 46.38 9.70 -0.36
C GLU A 431 47.03 8.38 -0.81
N SER A 432 48.13 8.47 -1.56
CA SER A 432 49.01 7.32 -1.83
C SER A 432 49.82 7.01 -0.57
N ASP A 433 50.02 5.73 -0.27
CA ASP A 433 50.87 5.25 0.83
C ASP A 433 52.31 5.81 0.77
#